data_AF-A0A4R3LE26-F1
#
_entry.id   AF-A0A4R3LE26-F1
#
_cell.length_a   1.000
_cell.length_b   1.000
_cell.length_c   1.000
_cell.angle_alpha   90.00
_cell.angle_beta   90.00
_cell.angle_gamma   90.00
#
_symmetry.space_group_name_H-M   'P 1'
#
loop_
_entity.id
_entity.type
_entity.pdbx_description
1 polymer ?
#
loop_
_entity_poly.entity_id
_entity_poly.type
_entity_poly.pdbx_seq_one_letter_code
_entity_poly.pdbx_strand_id
1 'polypeptide(L)' 'MSRLSVKDRMARSIARRKGEVVLRADFKAMGSPSQISRAIKALIEAGKIVRLGYGI' A
#
# COMPACT_ATOMS: atom_id res chain seq x y z
N MET A 1 -22.90 -2.94 -2.78
CA MET A 1 -21.56 -2.93 -2.14
C MET A 1 -20.57 -2.27 -3.09
N SER A 2 -19.94 -1.15 -2.71
CA SER A 2 -18.98 -0.48 -3.58
C SER A 2 -17.71 -1.34 -3.74
N ARG A 3 -17.19 -1.44 -4.96
CA ARG A 3 -15.94 -2.16 -5.25
C ARG A 3 -14.78 -1.43 -4.57
N LEU A 4 -14.15 -2.06 -3.57
CA LEU A 4 -12.99 -1.49 -2.87
C LEU A 4 -11.88 -1.17 -3.87
N SER A 5 -11.31 0.03 -3.76
CA SER A 5 -10.17 0.43 -4.59
C SER A 5 -8.90 -0.33 -4.20
N VAL A 6 -7.86 -0.27 -5.03
CA VAL A 6 -6.54 -0.84 -4.69
C VAL A 6 -6.03 -0.21 -3.38
N LYS A 7 -6.21 1.11 -3.20
CA LYS A 7 -5.83 1.85 -2.00
C LYS A 7 -6.51 1.28 -0.74
N ASP A 8 -7.82 1.04 -0.81
CA ASP A 8 -8.58 0.57 0.35
C ASP A 8 -8.20 -0.87 0.73
N ARG A 9 -7.97 -1.72 -0.27
CA ARG A 9 -7.45 -3.08 -0.05
C ARG A 9 -6.06 -3.07 0.57
N MET A 10 -5.18 -2.18 0.10
CA MET A 10 -3.83 -2.02 0.65
C MET A 10 -3.88 -1.53 2.10
N ALA A 11 -4.66 -0.50 2.40
CA ALA A 11 -4.82 0.03 3.76
C ALA A 11 -5.32 -1.05 4.74
N ARG A 12 -6.34 -1.83 4.34
CA ARG A 12 -6.85 -2.95 5.13
C ARG A 12 -5.82 -4.08 5.30
N SER A 13 -4.98 -4.31 4.30
CA SER A 13 -3.91 -5.30 4.39
C SER A 13 -2.85 -4.86 5.41
N ILE A 14 -2.40 -3.60 5.31
CA ILE A 14 -1.40 -3.01 6.22
C ILE A 14 -1.92 -3.05 7.67
N ALA A 15 -3.15 -2.60 7.91
CA ALA A 15 -3.73 -2.57 9.25
C ALA A 15 -3.88 -3.94 9.94
N ARG A 16 -3.87 -5.04 9.16
CA ARG A 16 -3.98 -6.41 9.69
C ARG A 16 -2.64 -7.13 9.80
N ARG A 17 -1.55 -6.54 9.31
CA ARG A 17 -0.21 -7.14 9.41
C ARG A 17 0.34 -6.92 10.81
N LYS A 18 1.10 -7.90 11.30
CA LYS A 18 1.85 -7.80 12.56
C LYS A 18 3.21 -7.09 12.41
N GLY A 19 3.60 -6.73 11.18
CA GLY A 19 4.89 -6.12 10.87
C GLY A 19 4.76 -4.64 10.50
N GLU A 20 5.79 -3.86 10.85
CA GLU A 20 5.84 -2.40 10.65
C GLU A 20 6.21 -1.99 9.22
N VAL A 21 6.88 -2.89 8.48
CA VAL A 21 7.41 -2.61 7.14
C VAL A 21 6.62 -3.38 6.09
N VAL A 22 6.27 -2.69 5.01
CA VAL A 22 5.61 -3.29 3.85
C VAL A 22 6.38 -2.93 2.59
N LEU A 23 6.60 -3.93 1.74
CA LEU A 23 7.26 -3.78 0.45
C LEU A 23 6.22 -3.62 -0.65
N ARG A 24 6.61 -2.97 -1.75
CA ARG A 24 5.77 -2.90 -2.95
C ARG A 24 5.41 -4.29 -3.47
N ALA A 25 6.33 -5.24 -3.35
CA ALA A 25 6.14 -6.63 -3.78
C ALA A 25 4.97 -7.31 -3.05
N ASP A 26 4.71 -6.94 -1.79
CA ASP A 26 3.62 -7.50 -0.98
C ASP A 26 2.22 -7.18 -1.53
N PHE A 27 2.14 -6.25 -2.47
CA PHE A 27 0.90 -5.80 -3.09
C PHE A 27 0.78 -6.23 -4.56
N LYS A 28 1.73 -7.01 -5.10
CA LYS A 28 1.77 -7.41 -6.52
C LYS A 28 0.47 -8.08 -6.99
N ALA A 29 -0.20 -8.84 -6.13
CA ALA A 29 -1.47 -9.51 -6.44
C ALA A 29 -2.69 -8.57 -6.41
N MET A 30 -2.54 -7.32 -5.93
CA MET A 30 -3.66 -6.40 -5.74
C MET A 30 -3.91 -5.48 -6.93
N GLY A 31 -3.01 -5.39 -7.90
CA GLY A 31 -3.18 -4.54 -9.08
C GLY A 31 -1.91 -4.41 -9.90
N SER A 32 -1.98 -3.61 -10.96
CA SER A 32 -0.81 -3.35 -11.80
C SER A 32 0.26 -2.55 -11.04
N PRO A 33 1.54 -2.61 -11.48
CA PRO A 33 2.61 -1.85 -10.85
C PRO A 33 2.31 -0.35 -10.71
N SER A 34 1.66 0.26 -11.71
CA SER A 34 1.30 1.69 -11.68
C SER A 34 0.16 1.99 -10.72
N GLN A 35 -0.83 1.11 -10.60
CA GLN A 35 -1.91 1.23 -9.62
C GLN A 35 -1.38 1.14 -8.19
N ILE A 36 -0.46 0.20 -7.93
CA ILE A 36 0.19 0.05 -6.63
C ILE A 36 0.99 1.31 -6.29
N SER A 37 1.80 1.83 -7.21
CA SER A 37 2.57 3.06 -6.97
C SER A 37 1.68 4.26 -6.64
N ARG A 38 0.57 4.43 -7.37
CA ARG A 38 -0.41 5.50 -7.07
C ARG A 38 -1.05 5.32 -5.70
N ALA A 39 -1.42 4.10 -5.34
CA ALA A 39 -2.00 3.81 -4.04
C ALA A 39 -1.01 4.07 -2.88
N ILE A 40 0.25 3.67 -3.03
CA ILE A 40 1.32 3.96 -2.06
C ILE A 40 1.47 5.48 -1.89
N LYS A 41 1.57 6.22 -3.00
CA LYS A 41 1.69 7.68 -2.96
C LYS A 41 0.52 8.32 -2.20
N ALA A 42 -0.72 7.91 -2.50
CA ALA A 42 -1.90 8.40 -1.81
C ALA A 42 -1.92 8.05 -0.31
N LEU A 43 -1.39 6.90 0.10
CA LEU A 43 -1.27 6.52 1.51
C LEU A 43 -0.20 7.34 2.24
N ILE A 44 0.90 7.69 1.56
CA ILE A 44 1.94 8.59 2.08
C ILE A 44 1.38 10.00 2.25
N GLU A 45 0.70 10.54 1.23
CA GLU A 45 0.07 11.87 1.29
C GLU A 45 -1.01 11.96 2.38
N ALA A 46 -1.72 10.85 2.64
CA ALA A 46 -2.68 10.75 3.72
C ALA A 46 -2.05 10.52 5.12
N GLY A 47 -0.71 10.48 5.23
CA GLY A 47 0.00 10.26 6.48
C GLY A 47 -0.18 8.87 7.09
N LYS A 48 -0.62 7.87 6.29
CA LYS A 48 -0.89 6.51 6.77
C LYS A 48 0.34 5.63 6.80
N ILE A 49 1.31 5.91 5.93
CA ILE A 49 2.61 5.24 5.88
C ILE A 49 3.69 6.26 5.53
N VAL A 50 4.92 5.94 5.87
CA VAL A 50 6.11 6.73 5.50
C VAL A 50 7.04 5.91 4.61
N ARG A 51 7.74 6.58 3.70
CA ARG A 51 8.75 5.92 2.87
C ARG A 51 10.03 5.74 3.69
N LEU A 52 10.41 4.50 3.96
CA LEU A 52 11.76 4.16 4.41
C LEU A 52 12.74 4.40 3.25
N GLY A 53 13.94 4.89 3.57
CA GLY A 53 14.93 5.35 2.59
C GLY A 53 15.37 4.29 1.56
N TYR A 54 16.29 4.67 0.67
CA TYR A 54 16.82 3.76 -0.35
C TYR A 54 17.64 2.62 0.30
N GLY A 55 17.33 1.36 -0.08
CA GLY A 55 18.11 0.18 0.33
C GLY A 55 17.34 -0.95 1.04
N ILE A 56 16.01 -0.83 1.18
CA ILE A 56 15.12 -1.84 1.77
C ILE A 56 14.36 -2.61 0.67
#